data_AF-A0A7C4ECF7-F1
#
_entry.id   AF-A0A7C4ECF7-F1
#
_cell.length_a   1.000
_cell.length_b   1.000
_cell.length_c   1.000
_cell.angle_alpha   90.00
_cell.angle_beta   90.00
_cell.angle_gamma   90.00
#
_symmetry.space_group_name_H-M   'P 1'
#
loop_
_entity.id
_entity.type
_entity.pdbx_description
1 polymer ?
#
loop_
_entity_poly.entity_id
_entity_poly.type
_entity_poly.pdbx_seq_one_letter_code
_entity_poly.pdbx_strand_id
1 'polypeptide(L)'
;MADYIELAKPRLNFLVLVTTAVGYYMAVRWPVDWLHLLHALVGTALTAAAASTLNQYAERRPDALMPRTANRPLPAGRVEPAHALGLGIALAAVGLAQLALLVNPLTALLGAITLLSYILLYTPMKRWTSLCTIVGAIPGAIPPVMGWTAVRNSLGPEALALFAILFIWQMPHFLAIAILYRRDYAAGGFRMLPVIDPDLSMTSRQIIIYCLCLLPVSLAPALMGMASAAYFAAAVALGLVFLKFGLSCASARTRPDARKLFIASIVYLPLLLAVLMMDKR
;
A
#
# COMPACT_ATOMS: atom_id res chain seq x y z
N MET A 1 6.74 -26.10 -0.79
CA MET A 1 6.74 -25.05 -1.84
C MET A 1 5.56 -24.08 -1.68
N ALA A 2 4.31 -24.57 -1.58
CA ALA A 2 3.13 -23.73 -1.41
C ALA A 2 3.21 -22.76 -0.22
N ASP A 3 3.69 -23.22 0.95
CA ASP A 3 3.85 -22.37 2.14
C ASP A 3 4.86 -21.23 1.94
N TYR A 4 5.94 -21.47 1.19
CA TYR A 4 6.94 -20.43 0.88
C TYR A 4 6.38 -19.37 -0.09
N ILE A 5 5.52 -19.78 -1.03
CA ILE A 5 4.79 -18.84 -1.90
C ILE A 5 3.78 -18.03 -1.09
N GLU A 6 3.12 -18.66 -0.12
CA GLU A 6 2.19 -17.98 0.79
C GLU A 6 2.90 -16.92 1.66
N LEU A 7 4.15 -17.18 2.09
CA LEU A 7 4.98 -16.19 2.79
C LEU A 7 5.18 -14.90 1.98
N ALA A 8 5.39 -15.05 0.67
CA ALA A 8 5.61 -13.93 -0.25
C ALA A 8 4.34 -13.11 -0.54
N LYS A 9 3.14 -13.59 -0.21
CA LYS A 9 1.84 -12.90 -0.45
C LYS A 9 1.69 -12.32 -1.87
N PRO A 10 1.78 -13.13 -2.94
CA PRO A 10 1.78 -12.67 -4.33
C PRO A 10 0.54 -11.84 -4.70
N ARG A 11 -0.64 -12.20 -4.16
CA ARG A 11 -1.89 -11.45 -4.40
C ARG A 11 -1.85 -10.03 -3.84
N LEU A 12 -1.23 -9.84 -2.68
CA LEU A 12 -1.09 -8.51 -2.07
C LEU A 12 -0.06 -7.69 -2.83
N ASN A 13 1.07 -8.31 -3.19
CA ASN A 13 2.16 -7.65 -3.91
C ASN A 13 1.79 -7.30 -5.35
N PHE A 14 0.77 -7.93 -5.95
CA PHE A 14 0.30 -7.57 -7.29
C PHE A 14 -0.04 -6.08 -7.42
N LEU A 15 -0.75 -5.51 -6.44
CA LEU A 15 -1.09 -4.07 -6.46
C LEU A 15 0.15 -3.18 -6.32
N VAL A 16 1.17 -3.63 -5.57
CA VAL A 16 2.47 -2.95 -5.45
C VAL A 16 3.16 -2.90 -6.82
N LEU A 17 3.13 -3.99 -7.58
CA LEU A 17 3.70 -4.04 -8.93
C LEU A 17 2.91 -3.18 -9.92
N VAL A 18 1.58 -3.22 -9.86
CA VAL A 18 0.72 -2.37 -10.71
C VAL A 18 1.01 -0.89 -10.46
N THR A 19 1.05 -0.45 -9.20
CA THR A 19 1.33 0.95 -8.86
C THR A 19 2.75 1.37 -9.25
N THR A 20 3.72 0.48 -9.13
CA THR A 20 5.09 0.69 -9.65
C THR A 20 5.10 0.85 -11.16
N ALA A 21 4.40 -0.03 -11.90
CA ALA A 21 4.28 0.07 -13.35
C ALA A 21 3.59 1.37 -13.78
N VAL A 22 2.56 1.81 -13.05
CA VAL A 22 1.89 3.10 -13.30
C VAL A 22 2.90 4.24 -13.12
N GLY A 23 3.64 4.27 -12.02
CA GLY A 23 4.64 5.30 -11.77
C GLY A 23 5.73 5.35 -12.85
N TYR A 24 6.21 4.18 -13.28
CA TYR A 24 7.16 4.06 -14.39
C TYR A 24 6.57 4.60 -15.67
N TYR A 25 5.36 4.16 -16.04
CA TYR A 25 4.68 4.61 -17.24
C TYR A 25 4.46 6.12 -17.24
N MET A 26 4.03 6.72 -16.13
CA MET A 26 3.83 8.16 -16.00
C MET A 26 5.13 8.96 -16.19
N ALA A 27 6.28 8.37 -15.88
CA ALA A 27 7.58 9.02 -16.01
C ALA A 27 8.22 8.89 -17.41
N VAL A 28 7.88 7.85 -18.18
CA VAL A 28 8.50 7.58 -19.50
C VAL A 28 8.19 8.70 -20.51
N ARG A 29 9.18 9.10 -21.30
CA ARG A 29 8.96 9.74 -22.60
C ARG A 29 9.20 8.67 -23.67
N TRP A 30 8.27 8.49 -24.61
CA TRP A 30 8.34 7.41 -25.61
C TRP A 30 9.71 7.38 -26.33
N PRO A 31 10.25 6.17 -26.64
CA PRO A 31 9.68 4.84 -26.43
C PRO A 31 9.84 4.25 -25.02
N VAL A 32 9.00 3.28 -24.66
CA VAL A 32 9.10 2.54 -23.40
C VAL A 32 10.21 1.49 -23.48
N ASP A 33 11.17 1.55 -22.56
CA ASP A 33 12.11 0.45 -22.32
C ASP A 33 11.46 -0.62 -21.45
N TRP A 34 11.01 -1.70 -22.10
CA TRP A 34 10.33 -2.83 -21.47
C TRP A 34 11.26 -3.70 -20.62
N LEU A 35 12.54 -3.79 -20.97
CA LEU A 35 13.50 -4.59 -20.22
C LEU A 35 13.85 -3.88 -18.90
N HIS A 36 14.05 -2.57 -18.95
CA HIS A 36 14.26 -1.77 -17.75
C HIS A 36 13.03 -1.75 -16.84
N LEU A 37 11.80 -1.69 -17.40
CA LEU A 37 10.57 -1.88 -16.62
C LEU A 37 10.54 -3.26 -15.95
N LEU A 38 10.91 -4.32 -16.66
CA LEU A 38 10.97 -5.67 -16.10
C LEU A 38 11.94 -5.73 -14.91
N HIS A 39 13.12 -5.13 -15.01
CA HIS A 39 14.08 -5.08 -13.90
C HIS A 39 13.52 -4.32 -12.68
N ALA A 40 12.84 -3.18 -12.90
CA ALA A 40 12.18 -2.44 -11.84
C ALA A 40 11.07 -3.24 -11.15
N LEU A 41 10.25 -3.97 -11.92
CA LEU A 41 9.19 -4.81 -11.38
C LEU A 41 9.74 -6.02 -10.63
N VAL A 42 10.78 -6.70 -11.14
CA VAL A 42 11.42 -7.84 -10.47
C VAL A 42 12.05 -7.40 -9.14
N GLY A 43 12.81 -6.31 -9.14
CA GLY A 43 13.41 -5.78 -7.92
C GLY A 43 12.36 -5.38 -6.88
N THR A 44 11.27 -4.75 -7.31
CA THR A 44 10.14 -4.39 -6.45
C THR A 44 9.39 -5.62 -5.93
N ALA A 45 9.20 -6.65 -6.77
CA ALA A 45 8.54 -7.89 -6.36
C ALA A 45 9.33 -8.62 -5.26
N LEU A 46 10.66 -8.69 -5.42
CA LEU A 46 11.56 -9.31 -4.45
C LEU A 46 11.58 -8.55 -3.13
N THR A 47 11.65 -7.21 -3.16
CA THR A 47 11.61 -6.40 -1.93
C THR A 47 10.24 -6.47 -1.24
N ALA A 48 9.13 -6.49 -1.98
CA ALA A 48 7.78 -6.68 -1.43
C ALA A 48 7.58 -8.09 -0.83
N ALA A 49 8.14 -9.13 -1.48
CA ALA A 49 8.14 -10.50 -0.97
C ALA A 49 8.99 -10.62 0.31
N ALA A 50 10.14 -9.96 0.36
CA ALA A 50 10.96 -9.86 1.56
C ALA A 50 10.19 -9.20 2.71
N ALA A 51 9.55 -8.05 2.45
CA ALA A 51 8.73 -7.34 3.45
C ALA A 51 7.58 -8.21 3.96
N SER A 52 6.87 -8.91 3.08
CA SER A 52 5.79 -9.83 3.47
C SER A 52 6.29 -11.00 4.32
N THR A 53 7.42 -11.59 3.96
CA THR A 53 8.03 -12.73 4.68
C THR A 53 8.52 -12.31 6.06
N LEU A 54 9.28 -11.21 6.14
CA LEU A 54 9.82 -10.68 7.39
C LEU A 54 8.72 -10.15 8.31
N ASN A 55 7.64 -9.59 7.76
CA ASN A 55 6.48 -9.17 8.56
C ASN A 55 5.79 -10.38 9.20
N GLN A 56 5.58 -11.48 8.45
CA GLN A 56 5.04 -12.71 9.03
C GLN A 56 5.98 -13.31 10.09
N TYR A 57 7.29 -13.25 9.89
CA TYR A 57 8.27 -13.66 10.90
C TYR A 57 8.15 -12.83 12.19
N ALA A 58 8.04 -11.51 12.07
CA ALA A 58 7.93 -10.59 13.20
C ALA A 58 6.58 -10.74 13.94
N GLU A 59 5.48 -10.96 13.22
CA GLU A 59 4.12 -11.03 13.78
C GLU A 59 3.64 -12.46 14.08
N ARG A 60 4.51 -13.48 13.96
CA ARG A 60 4.14 -14.90 14.12
C ARG A 60 3.36 -15.24 15.39
N ARG A 61 3.66 -14.57 16.52
CA ARG A 61 2.99 -14.78 17.80
C ARG A 61 1.60 -14.10 17.83
N PRO A 62 1.48 -12.77 17.59
CA PRO A 62 0.17 -12.13 17.42
C PRO A 62 -0.74 -12.79 16.38
N ASP A 63 -0.18 -13.20 15.24
CA ASP A 63 -0.94 -13.83 14.16
C ASP A 63 -1.57 -15.17 14.59
N ALA A 64 -0.98 -15.90 15.55
CA ALA A 64 -1.55 -17.13 16.10
C ALA A 64 -2.82 -16.88 16.93
N LEU A 65 -3.03 -15.66 17.42
CA LEU A 65 -4.17 -15.28 18.25
C LEU A 65 -5.37 -14.77 17.44
N MET A 66 -5.22 -14.61 16.13
CA MET A 66 -6.28 -14.08 15.26
C MET A 66 -6.81 -15.19 14.34
N PRO A 67 -8.11 -15.52 14.35
CA PRO A 67 -8.68 -16.60 13.54
C PRO A 67 -8.34 -16.51 12.05
N ARG A 68 -8.30 -15.28 11.52
CA ARG A 68 -7.96 -15.00 10.11
C ARG A 68 -6.51 -15.36 9.73
N THR A 69 -5.58 -15.34 10.68
CA THR A 69 -4.13 -15.48 10.41
C THR A 69 -3.48 -16.64 11.13
N ALA A 70 -4.19 -17.31 12.04
CA ALA A 70 -3.68 -18.46 12.79
C ALA A 70 -3.25 -19.62 11.88
N ASN A 71 -3.86 -19.73 10.69
CA ASN A 71 -3.52 -20.74 9.69
C ASN A 71 -2.39 -20.32 8.72
N ARG A 72 -1.73 -19.17 8.91
CA ARG A 72 -0.55 -18.79 8.10
C ARG A 72 0.62 -19.73 8.36
N PRO A 73 1.61 -19.83 7.44
CA PRO A 73 2.68 -20.83 7.53
C PRO A 73 3.50 -20.78 8.83
N LEU A 74 3.79 -19.58 9.35
CA LEU A 74 4.59 -19.40 10.56
C LEU A 74 3.80 -19.61 11.87
N PRO A 75 2.62 -18.99 12.06
CA PRO A 75 1.76 -19.27 13.22
C PRO A 75 1.34 -20.74 13.36
N ALA A 76 1.08 -21.41 12.24
CA ALA A 76 0.68 -22.82 12.22
C ALA A 76 1.85 -23.81 12.33
N GLY A 77 3.10 -23.33 12.42
CA GLY A 77 4.30 -24.17 12.52
C GLY A 77 4.65 -24.95 11.25
N ARG A 78 4.08 -24.62 10.09
CA ARG A 78 4.37 -25.29 8.80
C ARG A 78 5.71 -24.89 8.20
N VAL A 79 6.24 -23.72 8.60
CA VAL A 79 7.57 -23.25 8.22
C VAL A 79 8.34 -22.86 9.46
N GLU A 80 9.59 -23.33 9.56
CA GLU A 80 10.49 -22.96 10.65
C GLU A 80 10.84 -21.47 10.60
N PRO A 81 10.80 -20.74 11.74
CA PRO A 81 11.10 -19.30 11.76
C PRO A 81 12.48 -18.93 11.20
N ALA A 82 13.49 -19.77 11.40
CA ALA A 82 14.83 -19.56 10.87
C ALA A 82 14.86 -19.55 9.32
N HIS A 83 14.14 -20.48 8.69
CA HIS A 83 14.01 -20.52 7.23
C HIS A 83 13.29 -19.29 6.67
N ALA A 84 12.20 -18.86 7.32
CA ALA A 84 11.49 -17.65 6.90
C ALA A 84 12.35 -16.39 7.04
N LEU A 85 13.12 -16.26 8.13
CA LEU A 85 14.05 -15.15 8.33
C LEU A 85 15.15 -15.14 7.26
N GLY A 86 15.80 -16.28 7.02
CA GLY A 86 16.84 -16.42 6.01
C GLY A 86 16.33 -16.10 4.60
N LEU A 87 15.17 -16.63 4.23
CA LEU A 87 14.52 -16.32 2.95
C LEU A 87 14.20 -14.82 2.83
N GLY A 88 13.62 -14.21 3.87
CA GLY A 88 13.29 -12.79 3.85
C GLY A 88 14.53 -11.89 3.67
N ILE A 89 15.64 -12.21 4.34
CA ILE A 89 16.92 -11.50 4.19
C ILE A 89 17.51 -11.71 2.79
N ALA A 90 17.50 -12.93 2.27
CA ALA A 90 17.99 -13.23 0.93
C ALA A 90 17.19 -12.49 -0.16
N LEU A 91 15.86 -12.51 -0.07
CA LEU A 91 14.98 -11.76 -0.99
C LEU A 91 15.22 -10.25 -0.92
N ALA A 92 15.46 -9.71 0.28
CA ALA A 92 15.80 -8.30 0.46
C ALA A 92 17.13 -7.95 -0.22
N ALA A 93 18.18 -8.74 0.02
CA ALA A 93 19.49 -8.52 -0.57
C ALA A 93 19.44 -8.58 -2.11
N VAL A 94 18.84 -9.63 -2.67
CA VAL A 94 18.72 -9.80 -4.12
C VAL A 94 17.84 -8.71 -4.73
N GLY A 95 16.69 -8.39 -4.11
CA GLY A 95 15.78 -7.36 -4.61
C GLY A 95 16.38 -5.96 -4.61
N LEU A 96 17.12 -5.59 -3.56
CA LEU A 96 17.80 -4.30 -3.49
C LEU A 96 19.00 -4.23 -4.45
N ALA A 97 19.78 -5.31 -4.58
CA ALA A 97 20.86 -5.39 -5.56
C ALA A 97 20.35 -5.28 -7.00
N GLN A 98 19.24 -5.96 -7.31
CA GLN A 98 18.55 -5.87 -8.60
C GLN A 98 18.18 -4.41 -8.93
N LEU A 99 17.59 -3.68 -7.98
CA LEU A 99 17.25 -2.27 -8.18
C LEU A 99 18.50 -1.39 -8.31
N ALA A 100 19.51 -1.59 -7.47
CA ALA A 100 20.71 -0.74 -7.45
C ALA A 100 21.55 -0.88 -8.72
N LEU A 101 21.68 -2.11 -9.22
CA LEU A 101 22.56 -2.44 -10.35
C LEU A 101 21.88 -2.33 -11.71
N LEU A 102 20.59 -2.67 -11.80
CA LEU A 102 19.87 -2.76 -13.09
C LEU A 102 18.79 -1.70 -13.28
N VAL A 103 18.56 -0.83 -12.29
CA VAL A 103 17.60 0.29 -12.36
C VAL A 103 18.31 1.60 -12.03
N ASN A 104 18.50 1.90 -10.74
CA ASN A 104 19.39 2.96 -10.24
C ASN A 104 19.45 2.96 -8.70
N PRO A 105 20.47 3.62 -8.10
CA PRO A 105 20.61 3.71 -6.64
C PRO A 105 19.45 4.42 -5.91
N LEU A 106 18.80 5.42 -6.52
CA LEU A 106 17.70 6.15 -5.89
C LEU A 106 16.48 5.26 -5.67
N THR A 107 16.08 4.51 -6.69
CA THR A 107 14.98 3.54 -6.61
C THR A 107 15.31 2.42 -5.62
N ALA A 108 16.56 1.96 -5.58
CA ALA A 108 17.00 1.00 -4.57
C ALA A 108 16.90 1.55 -3.14
N LEU A 109 17.31 2.81 -2.93
CA LEU A 109 17.18 3.50 -1.63
C LEU A 109 15.71 3.59 -1.20
N LEU A 110 14.79 3.95 -2.11
CA LEU A 110 13.35 3.98 -1.83
C LEU A 110 12.81 2.59 -1.50
N GLY A 111 13.29 1.54 -2.18
CA GLY A 111 12.99 0.15 -1.86
C GLY A 111 13.47 -0.25 -0.46
N ALA A 112 14.68 0.17 -0.07
CA ALA A 112 15.23 -0.07 1.25
C ALA A 112 14.44 0.68 2.33
N ILE A 113 14.09 1.95 2.11
CA ILE A 113 13.23 2.74 3.01
C ILE A 113 11.87 2.06 3.18
N THR A 114 11.27 1.59 2.09
CA THR A 114 9.99 0.85 2.11
C THR A 114 10.10 -0.39 3.00
N LEU A 115 11.11 -1.23 2.76
CA LEU A 115 11.33 -2.46 3.50
C LEU A 115 11.59 -2.20 4.99
N LEU A 116 12.55 -1.32 5.30
CA LEU A 116 12.98 -1.05 6.67
C LEU A 116 11.89 -0.34 7.47
N SER A 117 11.20 0.65 6.90
CA SER A 117 10.09 1.33 7.59
C SER A 117 8.91 0.38 7.83
N TYR A 118 8.62 -0.54 6.91
CA TYR A 118 7.55 -1.52 7.09
C TYR A 118 7.84 -2.50 8.23
N ILE A 119 9.08 -3.01 8.31
CA ILE A 119 9.48 -4.03 9.28
C ILE A 119 9.86 -3.43 10.64
N LEU A 120 10.67 -2.37 10.65
CA LEU A 120 11.26 -1.81 11.87
C LEU A 120 10.41 -0.73 12.52
N LEU A 121 9.54 -0.05 11.76
CA LEU A 121 8.67 1.00 12.30
C LEU A 121 7.22 0.54 12.36
N TYR A 122 6.58 0.33 11.20
CA TYR A 122 5.15 0.02 11.14
C TYR A 122 4.78 -1.24 11.92
N THR A 123 5.50 -2.35 11.68
CA THR A 123 5.19 -3.66 12.29
C THR A 123 5.17 -3.61 13.83
N PRO A 124 6.22 -3.15 14.53
CA PRO A 124 6.18 -3.06 15.99
C PRO A 124 5.19 -2.00 16.50
N MET A 125 5.05 -0.86 15.81
CA MET A 125 4.15 0.22 16.23
C MET A 125 2.69 -0.21 16.33
N LYS A 126 2.25 -1.23 15.56
CA LYS A 126 0.89 -1.78 15.65
C LYS A 126 0.49 -2.21 17.08
N ARG A 127 1.46 -2.55 17.94
CA ARG A 127 1.19 -2.93 19.34
C ARG A 127 1.24 -1.75 20.33
N TRP A 128 1.75 -0.60 19.91
CA TRP A 128 2.00 0.54 20.81
C TRP A 128 1.04 1.70 20.57
N THR A 129 0.75 2.03 19.31
CA THR A 129 -0.01 3.24 18.94
C THR A 129 -0.85 3.03 17.68
N SER A 130 -2.00 3.71 17.61
CA SER A 130 -2.85 3.76 16.41
C SER A 130 -2.20 4.51 15.24
N LEU A 131 -1.18 5.34 15.53
CA LEU A 131 -0.36 6.03 14.53
C LEU A 131 0.40 5.07 13.60
N CYS A 132 0.48 3.79 13.94
CA CYS A 132 1.01 2.76 13.03
C CYS A 132 0.36 2.81 11.65
N THR A 133 -0.94 3.13 11.55
CA THR A 133 -1.63 3.21 10.25
C THR A 133 -1.01 4.29 9.35
N ILE A 134 -0.66 5.44 9.93
CA ILE A 134 -0.05 6.56 9.19
C ILE A 134 1.37 6.20 8.77
N VAL A 135 2.17 5.65 9.70
CA VAL A 135 3.55 5.22 9.40
C VAL A 135 3.56 4.09 8.37
N GLY A 136 2.64 3.15 8.46
CA GLY A 136 2.48 2.04 7.53
C GLY A 136 2.00 2.46 6.14
N ALA A 137 1.40 3.64 6.02
CA ALA A 137 1.00 4.17 4.73
C ALA A 137 2.15 4.71 3.88
N ILE A 138 3.25 5.12 4.53
CA ILE A 138 4.46 5.58 3.85
C ILE A 138 5.02 4.48 2.93
N PRO A 139 5.40 3.28 3.41
CA PRO A 139 5.88 2.22 2.54
C PRO A 139 4.82 1.76 1.53
N GLY A 140 3.53 1.87 1.84
CA GLY A 140 2.45 1.57 0.89
C GLY A 140 2.35 2.57 -0.27
N ALA A 141 2.84 3.80 -0.11
CA ALA A 141 2.76 4.88 -1.09
C ALA A 141 4.04 5.10 -1.90
N ILE A 142 5.16 4.50 -1.51
CA ILE A 142 6.45 4.57 -2.23
C ILE A 142 6.47 3.82 -3.58
N PRO A 143 5.77 2.69 -3.82
CA PRO A 143 5.87 1.94 -5.07
C PRO A 143 5.70 2.76 -6.38
N PRO A 144 4.70 3.64 -6.54
CA PRO A 144 4.63 4.51 -7.72
C PRO A 144 5.79 5.52 -7.82
N VAL A 145 6.36 5.95 -6.68
CA VAL A 145 7.56 6.79 -6.65
C VAL A 145 8.79 6.00 -7.11
N MET A 146 8.90 4.72 -6.72
CA MET A 146 9.94 3.82 -7.22
C MET A 146 9.82 3.66 -8.74
N GLY A 147 8.60 3.48 -9.26
CA GLY A 147 8.34 3.47 -10.69
C GLY A 147 8.81 4.76 -11.37
N TRP A 148 8.43 5.92 -10.84
CA TRP A 148 8.81 7.22 -11.40
C TRP A 148 10.34 7.42 -11.39
N THR A 149 10.98 7.17 -10.25
CA THR A 149 12.42 7.33 -10.07
C THR A 149 13.24 6.32 -10.85
N ALA A 150 12.69 5.15 -11.20
CA ALA A 150 13.35 4.20 -12.09
C ALA A 150 13.73 4.91 -13.40
N VAL A 151 12.82 5.71 -13.96
CA VAL A 151 13.01 6.40 -15.23
C VAL A 151 13.67 7.76 -15.07
N ARG A 152 13.20 8.60 -14.13
CA ARG A 152 13.65 10.01 -14.02
C ARG A 152 14.86 10.18 -13.12
N ASN A 153 15.20 9.17 -12.32
CA ASN A 153 16.25 9.20 -11.31
C ASN A 153 16.24 10.47 -10.45
N SER A 154 15.03 10.97 -10.15
CA SER A 154 14.81 12.22 -9.41
C SER A 154 13.45 12.23 -8.74
N LEU A 155 13.37 12.90 -7.59
CA LEU A 155 12.12 13.16 -6.88
C LEU A 155 11.55 14.50 -7.37
N GLY A 156 10.67 14.42 -8.36
CA GLY A 156 9.92 15.57 -8.87
C GLY A 156 8.57 15.75 -8.17
N PRO A 157 7.94 16.92 -8.31
CA PRO A 157 6.57 17.15 -7.85
C PRO A 157 5.58 16.06 -8.30
N GLU A 158 5.73 15.54 -9.51
CA GLU A 158 4.86 14.51 -10.08
C GLU A 158 4.97 13.18 -9.31
N ALA A 159 6.17 12.81 -8.87
CA ALA A 159 6.39 11.64 -8.03
C ALA A 159 5.70 11.81 -6.67
N LEU A 160 5.77 13.02 -6.10
CA LEU A 160 5.06 13.39 -4.88
C LEU A 160 3.54 13.36 -5.04
N ALA A 161 3.01 13.76 -6.20
CA ALA A 161 1.58 13.66 -6.48
C ALA A 161 1.11 12.19 -6.47
N LEU A 162 1.85 11.30 -7.13
CA LEU A 162 1.56 9.86 -7.09
C LEU A 162 1.66 9.30 -5.67
N PHE A 163 2.71 9.65 -4.92
CA PHE A 163 2.85 9.29 -3.52
C PHE A 163 1.63 9.74 -2.70
N ALA A 164 1.24 11.01 -2.81
CA ALA A 164 0.15 11.60 -2.05
C ALA A 164 -1.19 10.91 -2.35
N ILE A 165 -1.47 10.59 -3.62
CA ILE A 165 -2.68 9.85 -4.01
C ILE A 165 -2.74 8.52 -3.27
N LEU A 166 -1.68 7.69 -3.36
CA LEU A 166 -1.65 6.38 -2.70
C LEU A 166 -1.67 6.52 -1.17
N PHE A 167 -0.93 7.48 -0.62
CA PHE A 167 -0.86 7.74 0.82
C PHE A 167 -2.22 8.12 1.42
N ILE A 168 -2.95 9.02 0.77
CA ILE A 168 -4.25 9.47 1.29
C ILE A 168 -5.34 8.44 1.01
N TRP A 169 -5.36 7.82 -0.17
CA TRP A 169 -6.36 6.81 -0.55
C TRP A 169 -6.38 5.61 0.41
N GLN A 170 -5.22 5.16 0.87
CA GLN A 170 -5.16 3.98 1.73
C GLN A 170 -5.70 4.23 3.15
N MET A 171 -5.87 5.48 3.59
CA MET A 171 -6.33 5.76 4.96
C MET A 171 -7.78 5.34 5.19
N PRO A 172 -8.79 5.74 4.38
CA PRO A 172 -10.14 5.21 4.52
C PRO A 172 -10.19 3.69 4.30
N HIS A 173 -9.36 3.16 3.40
CA HIS A 173 -9.23 1.71 3.17
C HIS A 173 -8.76 0.97 4.44
N PHE A 174 -7.70 1.44 5.09
CA PHE A 174 -7.14 0.86 6.31
C PHE A 174 -8.06 1.01 7.53
N LEU A 175 -8.76 2.13 7.64
CA LEU A 175 -9.76 2.30 8.69
C LEU A 175 -10.96 1.37 8.48
N ALA A 176 -11.42 1.21 7.23
CA ALA A 176 -12.49 0.27 6.90
C ALA A 176 -12.13 -1.19 7.24
N ILE A 177 -10.94 -1.66 6.84
CA ILE A 177 -10.48 -3.02 7.18
C ILE A 177 -10.27 -3.18 8.70
N ALA A 178 -9.82 -2.14 9.40
CA ALA A 178 -9.67 -2.16 10.85
C ALA A 178 -11.01 -2.22 11.59
N ILE A 179 -12.09 -1.62 11.06
CA ILE A 179 -13.46 -1.82 11.57
C ILE A 179 -13.90 -3.27 11.34
N LEU A 180 -13.71 -3.80 10.12
CA LEU A 180 -14.15 -5.16 9.76
C LEU A 180 -13.53 -6.26 10.63
N TYR A 181 -12.24 -6.12 10.95
CA TYR A 181 -11.47 -7.09 11.71
C TYR A 181 -11.09 -6.58 13.11
N ARG A 182 -11.86 -5.65 13.67
CA ARG A 182 -11.60 -5.05 14.99
C ARG A 182 -11.37 -6.08 16.08
N ARG A 183 -12.20 -7.13 16.14
CA ARG A 183 -12.10 -8.20 17.15
C ARG A 183 -10.81 -8.99 17.01
N ASP A 184 -10.43 -9.34 15.77
CA ASP A 184 -9.17 -10.02 15.49
C ASP A 184 -7.99 -9.15 15.92
N TYR A 185 -7.97 -7.88 15.52
CA TYR A 185 -6.90 -6.96 15.91
C TYR A 185 -6.76 -6.84 17.44
N ALA A 186 -7.89 -6.76 18.16
CA ALA A 186 -7.89 -6.74 19.61
C ALA A 186 -7.32 -8.05 20.21
N ALA A 187 -7.69 -9.21 19.67
CA ALA A 187 -7.18 -10.52 20.11
C ALA A 187 -5.67 -10.67 19.88
N GLY A 188 -5.14 -10.11 18.78
CA GLY A 188 -3.70 -10.05 18.51
C GLY A 188 -2.93 -9.02 19.34
N GLY A 189 -3.61 -8.26 20.21
CA GLY A 189 -3.00 -7.20 21.01
C GLY A 189 -2.63 -5.94 20.21
N PHE A 190 -3.23 -5.75 19.04
CA PHE A 190 -2.99 -4.58 18.19
C PHE A 190 -3.86 -3.39 18.59
N ARG A 191 -3.24 -2.20 18.58
CA ARG A 191 -3.85 -0.92 18.97
C ARG A 191 -4.28 -0.10 17.75
N MET A 192 -4.95 -0.75 16.79
CA MET A 192 -5.54 -0.05 15.63
C MET A 192 -6.58 0.98 16.10
N LEU A 193 -6.77 2.08 15.36
CA LEU A 193 -7.68 3.16 15.80
C LEU A 193 -9.09 2.63 16.18
N PRO A 194 -9.78 1.82 15.36
CA PRO A 194 -11.11 1.30 15.72
C PRO A 194 -11.12 0.38 16.95
N VAL A 195 -9.97 -0.17 17.37
CA VAL A 195 -9.85 -0.98 18.60
C VAL A 195 -9.90 -0.08 19.83
N ILE A 196 -9.17 1.04 19.80
CA ILE A 196 -9.07 2.02 20.90
C ILE A 196 -10.14 3.12 20.86
N ASP A 197 -10.99 3.13 19.82
CA ASP A 197 -12.08 4.08 19.59
C ASP A 197 -13.43 3.32 19.50
N PRO A 198 -14.02 2.89 20.63
CA PRO A 198 -15.10 1.91 20.59
C PRO A 198 -16.40 2.35 19.94
N ASP A 199 -16.71 3.64 19.99
CA ASP A 199 -17.88 4.27 19.40
C ASP A 199 -17.65 4.70 17.93
N LEU A 200 -16.45 4.44 17.40
CA LEU A 200 -15.99 4.79 16.06
C LEU A 200 -16.08 6.28 15.74
N SER A 201 -16.16 7.16 16.74
CA SER A 201 -16.33 8.60 16.51
C SER A 201 -15.10 9.22 15.84
N MET A 202 -13.91 8.96 16.40
CA MET A 202 -12.64 9.44 15.85
C MET A 202 -12.33 8.78 14.50
N THR A 203 -12.58 7.47 14.41
CA THR A 203 -12.42 6.67 13.19
C THR A 203 -13.27 7.25 12.05
N SER A 204 -14.53 7.56 12.32
CA SER A 204 -15.47 8.13 11.35
C SER A 204 -15.03 9.51 10.88
N ARG A 205 -14.57 10.36 11.81
CA ARG A 205 -14.02 11.67 11.47
C ARG A 205 -12.78 11.56 10.57
N GLN A 206 -11.86 10.65 10.88
CA GLN A 206 -10.67 10.44 10.03
C GLN A 206 -11.04 9.91 8.64
N ILE A 207 -12.00 8.98 8.53
CA ILE A 207 -12.49 8.50 7.23
C ILE A 207 -12.95 9.69 6.37
N ILE A 208 -13.80 10.57 6.92
CA ILE A 208 -14.31 11.74 6.18
C ILE A 208 -13.16 12.69 5.81
N ILE A 209 -12.28 13.02 6.75
CA ILE A 209 -11.14 13.92 6.51
C ILE A 209 -10.28 13.39 5.37
N TYR A 210 -9.89 12.11 5.39
CA TYR A 210 -9.05 11.55 4.34
C TYR A 210 -9.78 11.42 2.99
N CYS A 211 -11.08 11.12 2.98
CA CYS A 211 -11.88 11.18 1.75
C CYS A 211 -11.93 12.61 1.16
N LEU A 212 -12.09 13.63 2.00
CA LEU A 212 -12.07 15.04 1.59
C LEU A 212 -10.69 15.48 1.12
N CYS A 213 -9.60 15.07 1.79
CA CYS A 213 -8.24 15.34 1.36
C CYS A 213 -7.90 14.64 0.04
N LEU A 214 -8.47 13.46 -0.22
CA LEU A 214 -8.21 12.72 -1.45
C LEU A 214 -8.71 13.46 -2.68
N LEU A 215 -9.81 14.22 -2.57
CA LEU A 215 -10.35 15.01 -3.68
C LEU A 215 -9.30 15.94 -4.30
N PRO A 216 -8.77 16.98 -3.62
CA PRO A 216 -7.79 17.87 -4.22
C PRO A 216 -6.48 17.15 -4.58
N VAL A 217 -6.06 16.14 -3.80
CA VAL A 217 -4.84 15.36 -4.09
C VAL A 217 -4.98 14.57 -5.39
N SER A 218 -6.14 13.97 -5.65
CA SER A 218 -6.40 13.23 -6.90
C SER A 218 -6.45 14.13 -8.13
N LEU A 219 -6.68 15.44 -7.97
CA LEU A 219 -6.68 16.42 -9.06
C LEU A 219 -5.29 16.94 -9.41
N ALA A 220 -4.29 16.74 -8.52
CA ALA A 220 -2.93 17.23 -8.71
C ALA A 220 -2.32 16.84 -10.07
N PRO A 221 -2.46 15.60 -10.59
CA PRO A 221 -1.91 15.25 -11.89
C PRO A 221 -2.43 16.13 -13.05
N ALA A 222 -3.72 16.47 -13.07
CA ALA A 222 -4.26 17.37 -14.09
C ALA A 222 -3.77 18.82 -13.90
N LEU A 223 -3.75 19.30 -12.65
CA LEU A 223 -3.29 20.66 -12.33
C LEU A 223 -1.81 20.88 -12.67
N MET A 224 -1.01 19.80 -12.63
CA MET A 224 0.41 19.79 -12.96
C MET A 224 0.68 19.52 -14.45
N GLY A 225 -0.36 19.36 -15.26
CA GLY A 225 -0.24 19.10 -16.70
C GLY A 225 0.15 17.66 -17.05
N MET A 226 0.14 16.72 -16.10
CA MET A 226 0.42 15.30 -16.35
C MET A 226 -0.72 14.59 -17.09
N ALA A 227 -1.95 15.12 -16.98
CA ALA A 227 -3.16 14.57 -17.57
C ALA A 227 -4.10 15.69 -18.07
N SER A 228 -5.15 15.34 -18.81
CA SER A 228 -6.07 16.29 -19.41
C SER A 228 -7.25 16.67 -18.50
N ALA A 229 -8.14 17.53 -19.01
CA ALA A 229 -9.40 17.86 -18.36
C ALA A 229 -10.34 16.64 -18.24
N ALA A 230 -10.15 15.61 -19.09
CA ALA A 230 -10.91 14.36 -18.99
C ALA A 230 -10.56 13.60 -17.71
N TYR A 231 -9.27 13.44 -17.39
CA TYR A 231 -8.84 12.90 -16.10
C TYR A 231 -9.36 13.73 -14.94
N PHE A 232 -9.31 15.06 -15.03
CA PHE A 232 -9.82 15.94 -13.98
C PHE A 232 -11.30 15.65 -13.66
N ALA A 233 -12.16 15.58 -14.68
CA ALA A 233 -13.58 15.29 -14.50
C ALA A 233 -13.81 13.88 -13.92
N ALA A 234 -13.06 12.88 -14.39
CA ALA A 234 -13.14 11.52 -13.88
C ALA A 234 -12.69 11.42 -12.41
N ALA A 235 -11.60 12.09 -12.03
CA ALA A 235 -11.08 12.14 -10.67
C ALA A 235 -12.08 12.79 -9.70
N VAL A 236 -12.74 13.89 -10.11
CA VAL A 236 -13.85 14.48 -9.33
C VAL A 236 -14.98 13.48 -9.14
N ALA A 237 -15.47 12.86 -10.23
CA ALA A 237 -16.59 11.93 -10.16
C ALA A 237 -16.28 10.72 -9.26
N LEU A 238 -15.13 10.07 -9.45
CA LEU A 238 -14.68 8.96 -8.62
C LEU A 238 -14.51 9.39 -7.16
N GLY A 239 -13.94 10.57 -6.91
CA GLY A 239 -13.70 11.10 -5.57
C GLY A 239 -15.00 11.37 -4.82
N LEU A 240 -16.01 11.93 -5.48
CA LEU A 240 -17.34 12.16 -4.90
C LEU A 240 -18.07 10.84 -4.57
N VAL A 241 -17.97 9.85 -5.47
CA VAL A 241 -18.51 8.50 -5.20
C VAL A 241 -17.82 7.87 -4.00
N PHE A 242 -16.49 7.98 -3.91
CA PHE A 242 -15.75 7.44 -2.77
C PHE A 242 -16.08 8.15 -1.45
N LEU A 243 -16.21 9.49 -1.48
CA LEU A 243 -16.67 10.30 -0.35
C LEU A 243 -18.07 9.89 0.11
N LYS A 244 -19.00 9.60 -0.82
CA LYS A 244 -20.34 9.10 -0.47
C LYS A 244 -20.27 7.82 0.36
N PHE A 245 -19.41 6.86 -0.01
CA PHE A 245 -19.19 5.66 0.78
C PHE A 245 -18.54 5.95 2.14
N GLY A 246 -17.60 6.92 2.18
CA GLY A 246 -16.97 7.40 3.41
C GLY A 246 -17.99 7.98 4.39
N LEU A 247 -18.87 8.86 3.91
CA LEU A 247 -19.97 9.45 4.68
C LEU A 247 -20.95 8.37 5.16
N SER A 248 -21.35 7.44 4.30
CA SER A 248 -22.21 6.32 4.67
C SER A 248 -21.61 5.50 5.82
N CYS A 249 -20.31 5.17 5.74
CA CYS A 249 -19.61 4.43 6.78
C CYS A 249 -19.51 5.23 8.08
N ALA A 250 -19.20 6.52 7.99
CA ALA A 250 -19.03 7.41 9.14
C ALA A 250 -20.34 7.70 9.90
N SER A 251 -21.46 7.79 9.18
CA SER A 251 -22.78 8.00 9.76
C SER A 251 -23.36 6.73 10.35
N ALA A 252 -23.31 5.62 9.60
CA ALA A 252 -23.93 4.37 10.03
C ALA A 252 -23.08 3.62 11.08
N ARG A 253 -21.75 3.73 10.99
CA ARG A 253 -20.78 3.07 11.89
C ARG A 253 -20.98 1.56 12.01
N THR A 254 -21.48 0.93 10.94
CA THR A 254 -21.78 -0.50 10.91
C THR A 254 -20.70 -1.29 10.15
N ARG A 255 -20.59 -2.59 10.46
CA ARG A 255 -19.72 -3.51 9.72
C ARG A 255 -20.11 -3.63 8.23
N PRO A 256 -21.39 -3.72 7.83
CA PRO A 256 -21.79 -3.66 6.42
C PRO A 256 -21.31 -2.42 5.68
N ASP A 257 -21.42 -1.22 6.25
CA ASP A 257 -21.00 0.01 5.57
C ASP A 257 -19.47 0.14 5.49
N ALA A 258 -18.74 -0.32 6.50
CA ALA A 258 -17.30 -0.48 6.42
C ALA A 258 -16.89 -1.44 5.29
N ARG A 259 -17.66 -2.51 5.06
CA ARG A 259 -17.42 -3.42 3.92
C ARG A 259 -17.64 -2.74 2.58
N LYS A 260 -18.69 -1.92 2.45
CA LYS A 260 -18.95 -1.15 1.23
C LYS A 260 -17.81 -0.16 0.96
N LEU A 261 -17.35 0.59 1.98
CA LEU A 261 -16.21 1.50 1.86
C LEU A 261 -14.92 0.76 1.46
N PHE A 262 -14.66 -0.39 2.07
CA PHE A 262 -13.53 -1.24 1.71
C PHE A 262 -13.59 -1.68 0.24
N ILE A 263 -14.72 -2.18 -0.25
CA ILE A 263 -14.87 -2.58 -1.66
C ILE A 263 -14.75 -1.35 -2.58
N ALA A 264 -15.39 -0.23 -2.23
CA ALA A 264 -15.31 1.01 -3.00
C ALA A 264 -13.86 1.49 -3.14
N SER A 265 -13.04 1.38 -2.09
CA SER A 265 -11.62 1.74 -2.17
C SER A 265 -10.84 0.84 -3.14
N ILE A 266 -11.09 -0.48 -3.13
CA ILE A 266 -10.45 -1.45 -4.04
C ILE A 266 -10.79 -1.16 -5.50
N VAL A 267 -12.01 -0.68 -5.78
CA VAL A 267 -12.45 -0.32 -7.14
C VAL A 267 -11.94 1.07 -7.54
N TYR A 268 -11.96 2.04 -6.62
CA TYR A 268 -11.57 3.42 -6.87
C TYR A 268 -10.15 3.55 -7.42
N LEU A 269 -9.16 2.92 -6.76
CA LEU A 269 -7.76 3.13 -7.09
C LEU A 269 -7.40 2.61 -8.50
N PRO A 270 -7.71 1.36 -8.88
CA PRO A 270 -7.46 0.89 -10.24
C PRO A 270 -8.13 1.74 -11.31
N LEU A 271 -9.37 2.20 -11.08
CA LEU A 271 -10.07 3.08 -12.03
C LEU A 271 -9.36 4.43 -12.17
N LEU A 272 -8.99 5.07 -11.06
CA LEU A 272 -8.29 6.35 -11.09
C LEU A 272 -6.94 6.22 -11.83
N LEU A 273 -6.16 5.19 -11.52
CA LEU A 273 -4.86 4.96 -12.16
C LEU A 273 -5.01 4.60 -13.64
N ALA A 274 -6.03 3.82 -14.02
CA ALA A 274 -6.30 3.49 -15.43
C ALA A 274 -6.62 4.75 -16.25
N VAL A 275 -7.51 5.61 -15.74
CA VAL A 275 -7.82 6.89 -16.41
C VAL A 275 -6.57 7.77 -16.49
N LEU A 276 -5.77 7.83 -15.42
CA LEU A 276 -4.52 8.60 -15.42
C LEU A 276 -3.55 8.12 -16.51
N MET A 277 -3.37 6.81 -16.65
CA MET A 277 -2.48 6.23 -17.66
C MET A 277 -3.01 6.45 -19.09
N MET A 278 -4.32 6.32 -19.30
CA MET A 278 -4.94 6.51 -20.62
C MET A 278 -4.90 7.97 -21.08
N ASP A 279 -4.97 8.91 -20.14
CA ASP A 279 -5.05 10.35 -20.39
C ASP A 279 -3.72 11.09 -20.16
N LYS A 280 -2.62 10.33 -20.01
CA LYS A 280 -1.27 10.86 -19.80
C LYS A 280 -0.85 11.77 -20.96
N ARG A 281 -0.26 12.93 -20.62
CA ARG A 281 0.33 13.90 -21.55
C ARG A 281 1.86 13.81 -21.64
#